data_AF-A0A194X2E9-F1
#
_entry.id   AF-A0A194X2E9-F1
#
_cell.length_a   1.000
_cell.length_b   1.000
_cell.length_c   1.000
_cell.angle_alpha   90.00
_cell.angle_beta   90.00
_cell.angle_gamma   90.00
#
_symmetry.space_group_name_H-M   'P 1'
#
loop_
_entity.id
_entity.type
_entity.pdbx_description
1 polymer ?
#
loop_
_entity_poly.entity_id
_entity_poly.type
_entity_poly.pdbx_seq_one_letter_code
_entity_poly.pdbx_strand_id
1 'polypeptide(L)'
;MMEKRTNDALNANPDVFLYPATSQINITTHGSDWYWAVTAVMVVSTFAFIGMSFTVPRRNRIFHYITAGITLVASIAYFTMASNLGYAAIPVEFIRSNPKVAGMNGMNYREIFYVRYIDWFVTTPLLLMDLLLTAGLPWPTVLYTILMDWIMVVTGLVGALVASSYKWGYFTFAMFALFFIAYNVCYVGLAHAKAIGPNVHRTFLMCGVWTIFLWFLYPIAWGLAEGGNVISPDSEAVFYGVLDIMAKPVFGAMLLFGHRNIDPAVLGLHIRDYEDPTATRRTEKSSALGASDNGVVDSHHHNGTNTAVAGDNVTTGAPTSTGTHPQTTV
;
A
#
# COMPACT_ATOMS: atom_id res chain seq x y z
N MET A 1 -49.29 4.27 3.96
CA MET A 1 -49.10 4.34 2.50
C MET A 1 -47.60 4.37 2.27
N MET A 2 -46.98 3.26 1.85
CA MET A 2 -45.55 3.26 1.52
C MET A 2 -45.40 4.02 0.21
N GLU A 3 -44.82 5.21 0.27
CA GLU A 3 -44.50 6.01 -0.90
C GLU A 3 -43.51 5.20 -1.77
N LYS A 4 -43.93 4.87 -2.99
CA LYS A 4 -43.12 4.09 -3.93
C LYS A 4 -41.89 4.92 -4.27
N ARG A 5 -40.72 4.56 -3.72
CA ARG A 5 -39.44 5.21 -4.06
C ARG A 5 -39.19 5.05 -5.55
N THR A 6 -39.48 6.09 -6.32
CA THR A 6 -39.17 6.19 -7.75
C THR A 6 -37.71 6.61 -7.94
N ASN A 7 -37.12 6.27 -9.09
CA ASN A 7 -35.80 6.76 -9.44
C ASN A 7 -35.87 8.28 -9.70
N ASP A 8 -35.31 9.06 -8.79
CA ASP A 8 -35.30 10.54 -8.85
C ASP A 8 -33.93 11.11 -9.29
N ALA A 9 -33.01 10.25 -9.74
CA ALA A 9 -31.62 10.63 -10.00
C ALA A 9 -31.47 11.76 -11.02
N LEU A 10 -32.30 11.76 -12.07
CA LEU A 10 -32.25 12.76 -13.15
C LEU A 10 -32.88 14.10 -12.74
N ASN A 11 -33.73 14.12 -11.71
CA ASN A 11 -34.25 15.36 -11.16
C ASN A 11 -33.26 15.95 -10.14
N ALA A 12 -32.63 15.10 -9.33
CA ALA A 12 -31.60 15.51 -8.37
C ALA A 12 -30.28 15.92 -9.05
N ASN A 13 -30.00 15.41 -10.24
CA ASN A 13 -28.81 15.70 -11.04
C ASN A 13 -29.26 16.00 -12.49
N PRO A 14 -29.87 17.18 -12.74
CA PRO A 14 -30.36 17.54 -14.06
C PRO A 14 -29.20 17.77 -15.04
N ASP A 15 -29.48 17.72 -16.34
CA ASP A 15 -28.53 17.95 -17.44
C ASP A 15 -28.11 19.43 -17.54
N VAL A 16 -27.56 19.98 -16.46
CA VAL A 16 -27.17 21.39 -16.34
C VAL A 16 -25.67 21.45 -16.11
N PHE A 17 -24.93 21.78 -17.15
CA PHE A 17 -23.48 22.01 -17.09
C PHE A 17 -23.22 23.44 -16.61
N LEU A 18 -23.26 23.67 -15.29
CA LEU A 18 -22.99 24.97 -14.67
C LEU A 18 -22.01 24.84 -13.49
N TYR A 19 -20.76 24.48 -13.77
CA TYR A 19 -19.68 24.85 -12.87
C TYR A 19 -19.29 26.30 -13.19
N PRO A 20 -19.57 27.27 -12.31
CA PRO A 20 -19.20 28.66 -12.57
C PRO A 20 -17.68 28.78 -12.65
N ALA A 21 -17.20 29.77 -13.38
CA ALA A 21 -15.77 30.02 -13.53
C ALA A 21 -15.07 30.41 -12.22
N THR A 22 -15.82 30.72 -11.16
CA THR A 22 -15.30 31.17 -9.86
C THR A 22 -16.12 30.59 -8.72
N SER A 23 -15.45 30.33 -7.60
CA SER A 23 -16.04 29.99 -6.31
C SER A 23 -16.04 31.20 -5.36
N GLN A 24 -16.92 31.19 -4.36
CA GLN A 24 -17.01 32.25 -3.33
C GLN A 24 -16.47 31.78 -1.98
N ILE A 25 -16.43 30.48 -1.74
CA ILE A 25 -15.85 29.86 -0.55
C ILE A 25 -14.47 29.34 -0.96
N ASN A 26 -13.45 30.17 -0.73
CA ASN A 26 -12.09 29.96 -1.21
C ASN A 26 -11.05 30.00 -0.07
N ILE A 27 -9.84 29.52 -0.34
CA ILE A 27 -8.67 29.78 0.48
C ILE A 27 -8.38 31.27 0.46
N THR A 28 -7.80 31.73 1.56
CA THR A 28 -7.20 33.05 1.65
C THR A 28 -5.70 32.97 1.40
N THR A 29 -5.01 34.11 1.50
CA THR A 29 -3.55 34.14 1.50
C THR A 29 -2.95 33.24 2.58
N HIS A 30 -3.63 33.07 3.73
CA HIS A 30 -3.15 32.18 4.79
C HIS A 30 -3.20 30.70 4.39
N GLY A 31 -4.23 30.25 3.68
CA GLY A 31 -4.30 28.90 3.12
C GLY A 31 -3.22 28.67 2.07
N SER A 32 -2.99 29.65 1.20
CA SER A 32 -1.91 29.62 0.20
C SER A 32 -0.52 29.56 0.86
N ASP A 33 -0.24 30.42 1.85
CA ASP A 33 1.03 30.43 2.60
C ASP A 33 1.30 29.07 3.27
N TRP A 34 0.27 28.45 3.83
CA TRP A 34 0.38 27.11 4.39
C TRP A 34 0.73 26.07 3.33
N TYR A 35 0.08 26.09 2.16
CA TYR A 35 0.43 25.18 1.07
C TYR A 35 1.85 25.41 0.54
N TRP A 36 2.36 26.65 0.51
CA TRP A 36 3.77 26.93 0.22
C TRP A 36 4.71 26.31 1.26
N ALA A 37 4.37 26.39 2.54
CA ALA A 37 5.15 25.76 3.60
C ALA A 37 5.19 24.23 3.43
N VAL A 38 4.04 23.59 3.17
CA VAL A 38 3.99 22.15 2.90
C VAL A 38 4.79 21.78 1.65
N THR A 39 4.71 22.59 0.58
CA THR A 39 5.53 22.41 -0.63
C THR A 39 7.02 22.35 -0.27
N ALA A 40 7.52 23.31 0.50
CA ALA A 40 8.92 23.36 0.91
C ALA A 40 9.33 22.11 1.72
N VAL A 41 8.48 21.67 2.66
CA VAL A 41 8.73 20.46 3.46
C VAL A 41 8.83 19.21 2.56
N MET A 42 7.92 19.08 1.59
CA MET A 42 7.93 17.96 0.65
C MET A 42 9.19 17.95 -0.22
N VAL A 43 9.58 19.11 -0.78
CA VAL A 43 10.81 19.25 -1.59
C VAL A 43 12.06 18.88 -0.79
N VAL A 44 12.21 19.42 0.42
CA VAL A 44 13.35 19.11 1.28
C VAL A 44 13.40 17.61 1.60
N SER A 45 12.24 17.02 1.87
CA SER A 45 12.14 15.59 2.16
C SER A 45 12.53 14.74 0.94
N THR A 46 12.10 15.11 -0.27
CA THR A 46 12.51 14.45 -1.51
C THR A 46 14.04 14.44 -1.65
N PHE A 47 14.69 15.60 -1.50
CA PHE A 47 16.15 15.67 -1.57
C PHE A 47 16.83 14.88 -0.46
N ALA A 48 16.28 14.88 0.76
CA ALA A 48 16.80 14.08 1.86
C ALA A 48 16.72 12.57 1.57
N PHE A 49 15.59 12.07 1.06
CA PHE A 49 15.41 10.65 0.72
C PHE A 49 16.31 10.21 -0.44
N ILE A 50 16.46 11.05 -1.47
CA ILE A 50 17.42 10.82 -2.56
C ILE A 50 18.85 10.83 -2.02
N GLY A 51 19.20 11.79 -1.16
CA GLY A 51 20.51 11.90 -0.51
C GLY A 51 20.87 10.65 0.28
N MET A 52 19.93 10.15 1.11
CA MET A 52 20.10 8.91 1.85
C MET A 52 20.24 7.69 0.93
N SER A 53 19.62 7.69 -0.25
CA SER A 53 19.77 6.57 -1.19
C SER A 53 21.23 6.37 -1.63
N PHE A 54 22.04 7.44 -1.66
CA PHE A 54 23.46 7.34 -2.05
C PHE A 54 24.32 6.59 -1.03
N THR A 55 23.88 6.44 0.22
CA THR A 55 24.60 5.67 1.25
C THR A 55 24.33 4.17 1.18
N VAL A 56 23.49 3.72 0.24
CA VAL A 56 23.04 2.33 0.10
C VAL A 56 23.38 1.82 -1.31
N PRO A 57 23.74 0.53 -1.49
CA PRO A 57 23.93 -0.07 -2.81
C PRO A 57 22.68 0.04 -3.69
N ARG A 58 22.83 0.21 -5.01
CA ARG A 58 21.74 0.47 -5.95
C ARG A 58 20.56 -0.50 -5.83
N ARG A 59 20.84 -1.80 -5.70
CA ARG A 59 19.86 -2.88 -5.51
C ARG A 59 18.92 -2.70 -4.31
N ASN A 60 19.34 -1.97 -3.27
CA ASN A 60 18.61 -1.81 -2.01
C ASN A 60 17.91 -0.44 -1.90
N ARG A 61 17.87 0.36 -2.96
CA ARG A 61 17.33 1.74 -2.94
C ARG A 61 15.82 1.83 -3.18
N ILE A 62 15.12 0.71 -3.39
CA ILE A 62 13.70 0.71 -3.78
C ILE A 62 12.82 1.57 -2.85
N PHE A 63 12.89 1.36 -1.53
CA PHE A 63 12.14 2.15 -0.55
C PHE A 63 12.52 3.64 -0.58
N HIS A 64 13.80 3.97 -0.82
CA HIS A 64 14.24 5.36 -0.93
C HIS A 64 13.63 6.05 -2.15
N TYR A 65 13.58 5.35 -3.29
CA TYR A 65 13.01 5.90 -4.52
C TYR A 65 11.49 6.03 -4.44
N ILE A 66 10.79 5.05 -3.84
CA ILE A 66 9.34 5.13 -3.63
C ILE A 66 9.01 6.31 -2.71
N THR A 67 9.65 6.40 -1.54
CA THR A 67 9.44 7.50 -0.59
C THR A 67 9.83 8.88 -1.16
N ALA A 68 10.93 8.96 -1.94
CA ALA A 68 11.28 10.19 -2.66
C ALA A 68 10.23 10.56 -3.71
N GLY A 69 9.73 9.57 -4.47
CA GLY A 69 8.66 9.77 -5.46
C GLY A 69 7.37 10.28 -4.83
N ILE A 70 6.98 9.74 -3.67
CA ILE A 70 5.81 10.18 -2.91
C ILE A 70 5.90 11.67 -2.57
N THR A 71 7.02 12.09 -1.99
CA THR A 71 7.21 13.51 -1.60
C THR A 71 7.39 14.43 -2.80
N LEU A 72 7.97 13.94 -3.90
CA LEU A 72 8.10 14.72 -5.13
C LEU A 72 6.74 15.02 -5.74
N VAL A 73 5.89 14.00 -5.91
CA VAL A 73 4.53 14.17 -6.44
C VAL A 73 3.71 15.11 -5.54
N ALA A 74 3.78 14.90 -4.23
CA ALA A 74 3.11 15.78 -3.28
C ALA A 74 3.61 17.23 -3.39
N SER A 75 4.92 17.47 -3.56
CA SER A 75 5.44 18.82 -3.73
C SER A 75 4.85 19.55 -4.93
N ILE A 76 4.63 18.85 -6.05
CA ILE A 76 4.03 19.42 -7.27
C ILE A 76 2.56 19.75 -7.04
N ALA A 77 1.82 18.86 -6.37
CA ALA A 77 0.41 19.10 -6.06
C ALA A 77 0.22 20.26 -5.06
N TYR A 78 1.05 20.31 -4.01
CA TYR A 78 1.03 21.43 -3.05
C TYR A 78 1.45 22.75 -3.69
N PHE A 79 2.43 22.76 -4.59
CA PHE A 79 2.77 23.94 -5.39
C PHE A 79 1.56 24.44 -6.20
N THR A 80 0.82 23.51 -6.81
CA THR A 80 -0.38 23.81 -7.61
C THR A 80 -1.47 24.41 -6.74
N MET A 81 -1.78 23.82 -5.58
CA MET A 81 -2.77 24.34 -4.63
C MET A 81 -2.34 25.68 -4.02
N ALA A 82 -1.05 25.84 -3.68
CA ALA A 82 -0.49 27.09 -3.16
C ALA A 82 -0.63 28.24 -4.17
N SER A 83 -0.51 27.92 -5.46
CA SER A 83 -0.71 28.86 -6.57
C SER A 83 -2.19 29.11 -6.89
N ASN A 84 -3.12 28.57 -6.10
CA ASN A 84 -4.56 28.61 -6.33
C ASN A 84 -4.98 28.02 -7.70
N LEU A 85 -4.31 26.94 -8.11
CA LEU A 85 -4.58 26.21 -9.36
C LEU A 85 -5.16 24.81 -9.05
N GLY A 86 -5.72 24.16 -10.07
CA GLY A 86 -6.16 22.76 -9.96
C GLY A 86 -7.39 22.54 -9.07
N TYR A 87 -8.30 23.52 -9.03
CA TYR A 87 -9.59 23.42 -8.34
C TYR A 87 -10.78 23.45 -9.31
N ALA A 88 -11.93 22.98 -8.83
CA ALA A 88 -13.24 23.17 -9.45
C ALA A 88 -14.19 23.86 -8.46
N ALA A 89 -15.09 24.73 -8.97
CA ALA A 89 -16.09 25.41 -8.15
C ALA A 89 -17.37 24.58 -8.08
N ILE A 90 -17.66 23.99 -6.92
CA ILE A 90 -18.79 23.05 -6.73
C ILE A 90 -19.85 23.68 -5.82
N PRO A 91 -21.15 23.66 -6.18
CA PRO A 91 -22.20 24.10 -5.27
C PRO A 91 -22.20 23.25 -3.99
N VAL A 92 -22.28 23.90 -2.83
CA VAL A 92 -22.39 23.19 -1.55
C VAL A 92 -23.80 22.64 -1.35
N GLU A 93 -23.89 21.40 -0.86
CA GLU A 93 -25.16 20.79 -0.45
C GLU A 93 -25.71 21.47 0.81
N PHE A 94 -24.83 21.72 1.77
CA PHE A 94 -25.17 22.29 3.07
C PHE A 94 -24.74 23.75 3.18
N ILE A 95 -25.71 24.65 3.04
CA ILE A 95 -25.51 26.08 3.26
C ILE A 95 -25.40 26.32 4.77
N ARG A 96 -24.36 27.07 5.19
CA ARG A 96 -24.07 27.36 6.58
C ARG A 96 -24.20 28.86 6.87
N SER A 97 -24.43 29.22 8.13
CA SER A 97 -24.49 30.62 8.57
C SER A 97 -23.11 31.24 8.85
N ASN A 98 -22.07 30.43 9.02
CA ASN A 98 -20.71 30.91 9.27
C ASN A 98 -20.18 31.64 8.02
N PRO A 99 -19.78 32.92 8.11
CA PRO A 99 -19.32 33.71 6.96
C PRO A 99 -18.17 33.09 6.16
N LYS A 100 -17.33 32.26 6.80
CA LYS A 100 -16.20 31.60 6.14
C LYS A 100 -16.59 30.44 5.20
N VAL A 101 -17.83 29.98 5.28
CA VAL A 101 -18.36 28.83 4.51
C VAL A 101 -19.78 29.07 3.96
N ALA A 102 -20.35 30.25 4.18
CA ALA A 102 -21.71 30.56 3.76
C ALA A 102 -21.83 30.81 2.25
N GLY A 103 -20.76 31.30 1.60
CA GLY A 103 -20.84 31.89 0.27
C GLY A 103 -21.17 33.39 0.33
N MET A 104 -21.33 34.02 -0.83
CA MET A 104 -21.59 35.46 -0.94
C MET A 104 -22.65 35.75 -2.01
N ASN A 105 -23.52 36.72 -1.76
CA ASN A 105 -24.54 37.19 -2.71
C ASN A 105 -25.47 36.08 -3.24
N GLY A 106 -25.83 35.11 -2.38
CA GLY A 106 -26.67 33.96 -2.76
C GLY A 106 -25.96 32.89 -3.58
N MET A 107 -24.65 33.04 -3.83
CA MET A 107 -23.81 32.04 -4.50
C MET A 107 -22.96 31.28 -3.48
N ASN A 108 -23.09 29.96 -3.48
CA ASN A 108 -22.51 29.08 -2.47
C ASN A 108 -21.60 28.03 -3.12
N TYR A 109 -20.71 28.46 -4.01
CA TYR A 109 -19.75 27.57 -4.65
C TYR A 109 -18.47 27.51 -3.82
N ARG A 110 -18.06 26.28 -3.50
CA ARG A 110 -16.82 25.98 -2.79
C ARG A 110 -15.75 25.55 -3.77
N GLU A 111 -14.54 26.06 -3.58
CA GLU A 111 -13.38 25.52 -4.28
C GLU A 111 -13.09 24.09 -3.80
N ILE A 112 -12.92 23.18 -4.74
CA ILE A 112 -12.55 21.80 -4.47
C ILE A 112 -11.27 21.53 -5.23
N PHE A 113 -10.14 21.41 -4.51
CA PHE A 113 -8.84 21.11 -5.09
C PHE A 113 -8.77 19.65 -5.56
N TYR A 114 -9.27 19.37 -6.76
CA TYR A 114 -9.20 18.02 -7.34
C TYR A 114 -7.76 17.54 -7.54
N VAL A 115 -6.79 18.45 -7.68
CA VAL A 115 -5.36 18.10 -7.77
C VAL A 115 -4.86 17.32 -6.55
N ARG A 116 -5.48 17.50 -5.38
CA ARG A 116 -5.17 16.71 -4.18
C ARG A 116 -5.44 15.22 -4.38
N TYR A 117 -6.53 14.90 -5.06
CA TYR A 117 -6.86 13.51 -5.38
C TYR A 117 -5.97 12.95 -6.48
N ILE A 118 -5.43 13.79 -7.37
CA ILE A 118 -4.42 13.38 -8.35
C ILE A 118 -3.11 13.03 -7.64
N ASP A 119 -2.68 13.82 -6.65
CA ASP A 119 -1.58 13.44 -5.75
C ASP A 119 -1.87 12.07 -5.13
N TRP A 120 -2.98 11.93 -4.41
CA TRP A 120 -3.30 10.70 -3.72
C TRP A 120 -3.40 9.49 -4.66
N PHE A 121 -3.98 9.65 -5.85
CA PHE A 121 -4.07 8.59 -6.86
C PHE A 121 -2.71 7.99 -7.20
N VAL A 122 -1.64 8.80 -7.15
CA VAL A 122 -0.27 8.37 -7.38
C VAL A 122 0.41 7.96 -6.07
N THR A 123 0.23 8.70 -4.98
CA THR A 123 1.04 8.53 -3.76
C THR A 123 0.49 7.51 -2.77
N THR A 124 -0.82 7.30 -2.67
CA THR A 124 -1.38 6.28 -1.78
C THR A 124 -1.05 4.84 -2.23
N PRO A 125 -1.04 4.49 -3.53
CA PRO A 125 -0.54 3.19 -3.97
C PRO A 125 0.95 2.99 -3.66
N LEU A 126 1.75 4.05 -3.75
CA LEU A 126 3.18 4.00 -3.43
C LEU A 126 3.41 3.80 -1.92
N LEU A 127 2.62 4.47 -1.06
CA LEU A 127 2.65 4.26 0.39
C LEU A 127 2.27 2.82 0.76
N LEU A 128 1.24 2.28 0.10
CA LEU A 128 0.86 0.88 0.27
C LEU A 128 1.93 -0.06 -0.25
N MET A 129 2.55 0.23 -1.40
CA MET A 129 3.66 -0.55 -1.92
C MET A 129 4.79 -0.64 -0.88
N ASP A 130 5.21 0.49 -0.30
CA ASP A 130 6.22 0.54 0.77
C ASP A 130 5.86 -0.39 1.95
N LEU A 131 4.62 -0.36 2.43
CA LEU A 131 4.15 -1.23 3.51
C LEU A 131 4.09 -2.72 3.11
N LEU A 132 3.44 -3.04 2.00
CA LEU A 132 3.15 -4.41 1.63
C LEU A 132 4.41 -5.16 1.15
N LEU A 133 5.35 -4.44 0.51
CA LEU A 133 6.68 -4.98 0.22
C LEU A 133 7.48 -5.20 1.51
N THR A 134 7.34 -4.34 2.52
CA THR A 134 7.96 -4.56 3.84
C THR A 134 7.45 -5.85 4.48
N ALA A 135 6.18 -6.19 4.31
CA ALA A 135 5.63 -7.45 4.80
C ALA A 135 5.87 -8.65 3.86
N GLY A 136 6.54 -8.47 2.71
CA GLY A 136 6.80 -9.56 1.76
C GLY A 136 5.51 -10.20 1.23
N LEU A 137 4.46 -9.40 1.00
CA LEU A 137 3.19 -9.93 0.51
C LEU A 137 3.28 -10.42 -0.94
N PRO A 138 2.49 -11.45 -1.30
CA PRO A 138 2.44 -11.92 -2.67
C PRO A 138 1.81 -10.86 -3.59
N TRP A 139 2.36 -10.73 -4.80
CA TRP A 139 1.94 -9.73 -5.79
C TRP A 139 0.43 -9.66 -6.06
N PRO A 140 -0.34 -10.76 -6.14
CA PRO A 140 -1.79 -10.66 -6.31
C PRO A 140 -2.47 -9.86 -5.19
N THR A 141 -2.06 -10.04 -3.94
CA THR A 141 -2.61 -9.29 -2.80
C THR A 141 -2.19 -7.83 -2.83
N VAL A 142 -0.93 -7.56 -3.20
CA VAL A 142 -0.43 -6.18 -3.39
C VAL A 142 -1.25 -5.44 -4.44
N LEU A 143 -1.39 -6.03 -5.63
CA LEU A 143 -2.10 -5.42 -6.76
C LEU A 143 -3.59 -5.23 -6.47
N TYR A 144 -4.24 -6.18 -5.81
CA TYR A 144 -5.65 -6.04 -5.44
C TYR A 144 -5.86 -4.98 -4.35
N THR A 145 -4.92 -4.86 -3.40
CA THR A 145 -4.98 -3.78 -2.39
C THR A 145 -4.80 -2.41 -3.04
N ILE A 146 -3.90 -2.28 -4.02
CA ILE A 146 -3.73 -1.06 -4.82
C ILE A 146 -4.99 -0.74 -5.64
N LEU A 147 -5.65 -1.75 -6.21
CA LEU A 147 -6.93 -1.52 -6.91
C LEU A 147 -7.98 -0.94 -5.96
N MET A 148 -8.08 -1.46 -4.73
CA MET A 148 -9.00 -0.94 -3.73
C MET A 148 -8.65 0.49 -3.30
N ASP A 149 -7.35 0.79 -3.21
CA ASP A 149 -6.87 2.16 -2.97
C ASP A 149 -7.27 3.13 -4.08
N TRP A 150 -7.15 2.74 -5.35
CA TRP A 150 -7.66 3.55 -6.46
C TRP A 150 -9.17 3.73 -6.42
N ILE A 151 -9.94 2.69 -6.09
CA ILE A 151 -11.38 2.80 -5.90
C ILE A 151 -11.68 3.83 -4.81
N MET A 152 -10.98 3.78 -3.68
CA MET A 152 -11.12 4.73 -2.57
C MET A 152 -10.87 6.17 -3.02
N VAL A 153 -9.73 6.44 -3.67
CA VAL A 153 -9.35 7.80 -4.09
C VAL A 153 -10.28 8.33 -5.18
N VAL A 154 -10.59 7.53 -6.20
CA VAL A 154 -11.43 7.95 -7.33
C VAL A 154 -12.87 8.20 -6.87
N THR A 155 -13.43 7.34 -6.03
CA THR A 155 -14.78 7.59 -5.49
C THR A 155 -14.80 8.81 -4.57
N GLY A 156 -13.76 9.00 -3.74
CA GLY A 156 -13.61 10.23 -2.95
C GLY A 156 -13.58 11.50 -3.80
N LEU A 157 -12.84 11.50 -4.91
CA LEU A 157 -12.78 12.61 -5.86
C LEU A 157 -14.15 12.86 -6.50
N VAL A 158 -14.78 11.82 -7.05
CA VAL A 158 -16.08 11.96 -7.70
C VAL A 158 -17.11 12.50 -6.69
N GLY A 159 -17.13 11.99 -5.46
CA GLY A 159 -17.98 12.50 -4.39
C GLY A 159 -17.73 13.99 -4.10
N ALA A 160 -16.48 14.43 -4.08
CA ALA A 160 -16.13 15.84 -3.83
C ALA A 160 -16.64 16.78 -4.92
N LEU A 161 -16.76 16.28 -6.16
CA LEU A 161 -17.25 17.02 -7.31
C LEU A 161 -18.77 16.93 -7.50
N VAL A 162 -19.47 16.10 -6.71
CA VAL A 162 -20.93 15.98 -6.75
C VAL A 162 -21.57 17.00 -5.81
N ALA A 163 -22.47 17.82 -6.34
CA ALA A 163 -23.19 18.83 -5.56
C ALA A 163 -24.35 18.24 -4.73
N SER A 164 -25.02 17.20 -5.24
CA SER A 164 -26.17 16.58 -4.61
C SER A 164 -25.79 15.62 -3.48
N SER A 165 -26.79 15.14 -2.74
CA SER A 165 -26.64 14.14 -1.67
C SER A 165 -26.09 12.80 -2.16
N TYR A 166 -26.05 12.56 -3.48
CA TYR A 166 -25.42 11.37 -4.08
C TYR A 166 -23.93 11.26 -3.74
N LYS A 167 -23.26 12.36 -3.36
CA LYS A 167 -21.88 12.35 -2.87
C LYS A 167 -21.64 11.34 -1.74
N TRP A 168 -22.64 11.13 -0.88
CA TRP A 168 -22.55 10.21 0.26
C TRP A 168 -22.56 8.73 -0.16
N GLY A 169 -23.11 8.41 -1.34
CA GLY A 169 -22.97 7.09 -1.95
C GLY A 169 -21.52 6.80 -2.31
N TYR A 170 -20.84 7.75 -2.96
CA TYR A 170 -19.42 7.66 -3.27
C TYR A 170 -18.56 7.59 -2.00
N PHE A 171 -18.87 8.40 -0.98
CA PHE A 171 -18.23 8.30 0.33
C PHE A 171 -18.35 6.90 0.93
N THR A 172 -19.53 6.27 0.82
CA THR A 172 -19.74 4.90 1.32
C THR A 172 -18.86 3.88 0.58
N PHE A 173 -18.75 3.99 -0.75
CA PHE A 173 -17.85 3.13 -1.53
C PHE A 173 -16.37 3.34 -1.15
N ALA A 174 -15.96 4.60 -0.94
CA ALA A 174 -14.62 4.93 -0.48
C ALA A 174 -14.33 4.32 0.90
N MET A 175 -15.28 4.43 1.84
CA MET A 175 -15.14 3.85 3.18
C MET A 175 -15.04 2.32 3.13
N PHE A 176 -15.84 1.65 2.31
CA PHE A 176 -15.74 0.19 2.12
C PHE A 176 -14.34 -0.22 1.65
N ALA A 177 -13.79 0.49 0.66
CA ALA A 177 -12.44 0.25 0.17
C ALA A 177 -11.38 0.53 1.26
N LEU A 178 -11.53 1.61 2.04
CA LEU A 178 -10.64 1.91 3.17
C LEU A 178 -10.66 0.80 4.24
N PHE A 179 -11.83 0.27 4.59
CA PHE A 179 -11.93 -0.86 5.53
C PHE A 179 -11.26 -2.12 4.98
N PHE A 180 -11.36 -2.38 3.68
CA PHE A 180 -10.64 -3.49 3.05
C PHE A 180 -9.12 -3.31 3.12
N ILE A 181 -8.61 -2.11 2.85
CA ILE A 181 -7.18 -1.78 2.96
C ILE A 181 -6.72 -1.95 4.42
N ALA A 182 -7.49 -1.43 5.38
CA ALA A 182 -7.21 -1.57 6.80
C ALA A 182 -7.18 -3.05 7.22
N TYR A 183 -8.08 -3.89 6.71
CA TYR A 183 -8.04 -5.32 6.95
C TYR A 183 -6.75 -5.96 6.43
N ASN A 184 -6.35 -5.63 5.19
CA ASN A 184 -5.12 -6.16 4.61
C ASN A 184 -3.89 -5.72 5.39
N VAL A 185 -3.80 -4.46 5.80
CA VAL A 185 -2.63 -3.97 6.58
C VAL A 185 -2.62 -4.58 7.98
N CYS A 186 -3.73 -4.49 8.73
CA CYS A 186 -3.77 -4.86 10.14
C CYS A 186 -3.75 -6.37 10.40
N TYR A 187 -4.27 -7.19 9.47
CA TYR A 187 -4.37 -8.63 9.67
C TYR A 187 -3.43 -9.42 8.74
N VAL A 188 -3.60 -9.27 7.42
CA VAL A 188 -2.83 -10.04 6.43
C VAL A 188 -1.35 -9.65 6.47
N GLY A 189 -1.07 -8.37 6.30
CA GLY A 189 0.27 -7.77 6.35
C GLY A 189 1.00 -8.10 7.63
N LEU A 190 0.31 -7.95 8.77
CA LEU A 190 0.91 -8.19 10.07
C LEU A 190 1.30 -9.67 10.29
N ALA A 191 0.47 -10.60 9.82
CA ALA A 191 0.77 -12.03 9.89
C ALA A 191 1.98 -12.42 9.03
N HIS A 192 2.05 -11.89 7.81
CA HIS A 192 3.19 -12.08 6.91
C HIS A 192 4.49 -11.50 7.49
N ALA A 193 4.46 -10.26 7.97
CA ALA A 193 5.63 -9.61 8.58
C ALA A 193 6.14 -10.38 9.81
N LYS A 194 5.21 -10.94 10.62
CA LYS A 194 5.56 -11.78 11.78
C LYS A 194 6.27 -13.07 11.38
N ALA A 195 5.88 -13.68 10.27
CA ALA A 195 6.50 -14.91 9.77
C ALA A 195 7.94 -14.69 9.24
N ILE A 196 8.23 -13.49 8.72
CA ILE A 196 9.57 -13.16 8.19
C ILE A 196 10.59 -12.94 9.32
N GLY A 197 10.22 -12.19 10.36
CA GLY A 197 11.10 -12.00 11.51
C GLY A 197 10.77 -10.79 12.37
N PRO A 198 11.38 -10.68 13.57
CA PRO A 198 11.04 -9.66 14.57
C PRO A 198 11.31 -8.22 14.10
N ASN A 199 12.39 -7.98 13.37
CA ASN A 199 12.73 -6.64 12.86
C ASN A 199 11.72 -6.16 11.80
N VAL A 200 11.33 -7.06 10.89
CA VAL A 200 10.33 -6.80 9.85
C VAL A 200 8.96 -6.57 10.49
N HIS A 201 8.54 -7.45 11.40
CA HIS A 201 7.30 -7.31 12.15
C HIS A 201 7.20 -5.98 12.88
N ARG A 202 8.26 -5.57 13.59
CA ARG A 202 8.29 -4.28 14.30
C ARG A 202 8.14 -3.10 13.35
N THR A 203 8.92 -3.09 12.27
CA THR A 203 8.89 -2.00 11.28
C THR A 203 7.52 -1.91 10.63
N PHE A 204 6.96 -3.04 10.19
CA PHE A 204 5.64 -3.10 9.60
C PHE A 204 4.54 -2.68 10.58
N LEU A 205 4.59 -3.15 11.83
CA LEU A 205 3.60 -2.78 12.85
C LEU A 205 3.59 -1.27 13.10
N MET A 206 4.77 -0.67 13.30
CA MET A 206 4.90 0.78 13.54
C MET A 206 4.35 1.58 12.36
N CYS A 207 4.81 1.26 11.14
CA CYS A 207 4.39 1.99 9.94
C CYS A 207 2.91 1.73 9.61
N GLY A 208 2.43 0.50 9.76
CA GLY A 208 1.05 0.11 9.47
C GLY A 208 0.04 0.76 10.41
N VAL A 209 0.30 0.77 11.72
CA VAL A 209 -0.55 1.46 12.71
C VAL A 209 -0.58 2.96 12.42
N TRP A 210 0.58 3.55 12.13
CA TRP A 210 0.70 4.96 11.78
C TRP A 210 -0.15 5.31 10.55
N THR A 211 -0.02 4.55 9.47
CA THR A 211 -0.77 4.75 8.23
C THR A 211 -2.26 4.62 8.45
N ILE A 212 -2.73 3.52 9.05
CA ILE A 212 -4.17 3.29 9.23
C ILE A 212 -4.80 4.34 10.14
N PHE A 213 -4.13 4.70 11.24
CA PHE A 213 -4.60 5.77 12.12
C PHE A 213 -4.80 7.08 11.36
N LEU A 214 -3.79 7.52 10.60
CA LEU A 214 -3.88 8.74 9.82
C LEU A 214 -4.94 8.64 8.72
N TRP A 215 -5.03 7.51 8.02
CA TRP A 215 -5.95 7.32 6.91
C TRP A 215 -7.42 7.40 7.33
N PHE A 216 -7.77 7.02 8.56
CA PHE A 216 -9.11 7.23 9.09
C PHE A 216 -9.43 8.70 9.44
N LEU A 217 -8.43 9.59 9.53
CA LEU A 217 -8.65 11.03 9.71
C LEU A 217 -8.99 11.74 8.39
N TYR A 218 -8.54 11.23 7.24
CA TYR A 218 -8.86 11.80 5.92
C TYR A 218 -10.37 11.80 5.59
N PRO A 219 -11.16 10.72 5.78
CA PRO A 219 -12.59 10.77 5.53
C PRO A 219 -13.33 11.66 6.53
N ILE A 220 -12.78 11.89 7.73
CA ILE A 220 -13.31 12.87 8.68
C ILE A 220 -13.10 14.29 8.14
N ALA A 221 -11.88 14.60 7.68
CA ALA A 221 -11.59 15.86 7.01
C ALA A 221 -12.52 16.08 5.81
N TRP A 222 -12.71 15.03 4.99
CA TRP A 222 -13.61 15.05 3.84
C TRP A 222 -15.06 15.35 4.20
N GLY A 223 -15.59 14.66 5.21
CA GLY A 223 -16.95 14.86 5.68
C GLY A 223 -17.16 16.27 6.25
N LEU A 224 -16.14 16.87 6.85
CA LEU A 224 -16.19 18.23 7.38
C LEU A 224 -15.99 19.31 6.31
N ALA A 225 -15.21 19.03 5.26
CA ALA A 225 -14.90 19.97 4.19
C ALA A 225 -15.82 19.74 2.97
N GLU A 226 -15.41 18.92 2.01
CA GLU A 226 -16.08 18.73 0.72
C GLU A 226 -17.51 18.16 0.84
N GLY A 227 -17.73 17.27 1.80
CA GLY A 227 -19.03 16.66 2.06
C GLY A 227 -19.99 17.63 2.75
N GLY A 228 -19.61 18.09 3.94
CA GLY A 228 -20.50 18.80 4.86
C GLY A 228 -20.40 20.33 4.85
N ASN A 229 -19.39 20.91 4.18
CA ASN A 229 -19.11 22.35 4.16
C ASN A 229 -19.09 22.98 5.58
N VAL A 230 -18.53 22.27 6.56
CA VAL A 230 -18.48 22.68 7.98
C VAL A 230 -17.25 23.55 8.24
N ILE A 231 -16.10 23.18 7.68
CA ILE A 231 -14.83 23.90 7.87
C ILE A 231 -14.48 24.73 6.63
N SER A 232 -13.82 25.87 6.83
CA SER A 232 -13.36 26.74 5.73
C SER A 232 -12.26 26.08 4.91
N PRO A 233 -12.06 26.48 3.63
CA PRO A 233 -10.96 25.96 2.81
C PRO A 233 -9.57 26.15 3.43
N ASP A 234 -9.32 27.23 4.17
CA ASP A 234 -8.07 27.39 4.94
C ASP A 234 -7.90 26.32 6.03
N SER A 235 -8.99 25.96 6.72
CA SER A 235 -8.97 24.91 7.74
C SER A 235 -8.80 23.52 7.13
N GLU A 236 -9.43 23.29 5.97
CA GLU A 236 -9.23 22.10 5.15
C GLU A 236 -7.76 21.98 4.71
N ALA A 237 -7.16 23.09 4.26
CA ALA A 237 -5.76 23.16 3.88
C ALA A 237 -4.82 22.76 5.02
N VAL A 238 -5.05 23.29 6.22
CA VAL A 238 -4.29 22.92 7.42
C VAL A 238 -4.51 21.44 7.77
N PHE A 239 -5.76 20.96 7.77
CA PHE A 239 -6.06 19.60 8.17
C PHE A 239 -5.38 18.58 7.24
N TYR A 240 -5.63 18.64 5.93
CA TYR A 240 -4.97 17.72 5.00
C TYR A 240 -3.45 17.93 4.93
N GLY A 241 -2.98 19.18 5.02
CA GLY A 241 -1.55 19.49 5.03
C GLY A 241 -0.79 18.84 6.18
N VAL A 242 -1.34 18.91 7.40
CA VAL A 242 -0.76 18.23 8.56
C VAL A 242 -0.79 16.72 8.37
N LEU A 243 -1.91 16.16 7.91
CA LEU A 243 -2.01 14.72 7.65
C LEU A 243 -0.98 14.27 6.62
N ASP A 244 -0.80 15.01 5.52
CA ASP A 244 0.15 14.67 4.47
C ASP A 244 1.61 14.77 4.93
N ILE A 245 1.98 15.75 5.76
CA ILE A 245 3.32 15.79 6.37
C ILE A 245 3.54 14.52 7.23
N MET A 246 2.53 14.09 7.97
CA MET A 246 2.63 12.90 8.82
C MET A 246 2.64 11.59 8.00
N ALA A 247 1.86 11.54 6.93
CA ALA A 247 1.67 10.35 6.10
C ALA A 247 2.73 10.17 5.01
N LYS A 248 3.45 11.24 4.63
CA LYS A 248 4.45 11.20 3.54
C LYS A 248 5.88 11.31 4.08
N PRO A 249 6.41 12.48 4.48
CA PRO A 249 7.80 12.59 4.94
C PRO A 249 8.04 11.94 6.30
N VAL A 250 7.14 12.06 7.28
CA VAL A 250 7.33 11.40 8.60
C VAL A 250 7.24 9.88 8.47
N PHE A 251 6.24 9.38 7.74
CA PHE A 251 6.15 7.97 7.39
C PHE A 251 7.40 7.48 6.66
N GLY A 252 7.84 8.22 5.64
CA GLY A 252 9.02 7.89 4.85
C GLY A 252 10.30 7.78 5.69
N ALA A 253 10.51 8.74 6.59
CA ALA A 253 11.59 8.68 7.54
C ALA A 253 11.47 7.43 8.43
N MET A 254 10.31 7.21 9.04
CA MET A 254 10.05 6.04 9.92
C MET A 254 10.35 4.72 9.20
N LEU A 255 9.89 4.57 7.96
CA LEU A 255 10.08 3.41 7.12
C LEU A 255 11.57 3.17 6.84
N LEU A 256 12.29 4.20 6.34
CA LEU A 256 13.70 4.07 6.00
C LEU A 256 14.57 3.81 7.25
N PHE A 257 14.24 4.41 8.39
CA PHE A 257 14.91 4.10 9.66
C PHE A 257 14.68 2.65 10.10
N GLY A 258 13.46 2.14 9.94
CA GLY A 258 13.12 0.74 10.26
C GLY A 258 13.86 -0.26 9.38
N HIS A 259 14.05 0.06 8.09
CA HIS A 259 14.76 -0.79 7.13
C HIS A 259 16.28 -0.81 7.26
N ARG A 260 16.90 0.02 8.11
CA ARG A 260 18.37 0.05 8.27
C ARG A 260 18.98 -1.30 8.65
N ASN A 261 18.22 -2.17 9.32
CA ASN A 261 18.66 -3.49 9.78
C ASN A 261 17.91 -4.64 9.09
N ILE A 262 17.27 -4.37 7.94
CA ILE A 262 16.52 -5.35 7.16
C ILE A 262 17.17 -5.44 5.79
N ASP A 263 17.67 -6.62 5.43
CA ASP A 263 18.13 -6.87 4.06
C ASP A 263 16.90 -7.05 3.14
N PRO A 264 16.73 -6.25 2.07
CA PRO A 264 15.65 -6.42 1.11
C PRO A 264 15.53 -7.84 0.54
N ALA A 265 16.63 -8.61 0.48
CA ALA A 265 16.59 -10.01 0.03
C ALA A 265 15.70 -10.89 0.93
N VAL A 266 15.64 -10.60 2.24
CA VAL A 266 14.79 -11.32 3.21
C VAL A 266 13.29 -11.07 2.94
N LEU A 267 12.97 -9.98 2.24
CA LEU A 267 11.61 -9.64 1.82
C LEU A 267 11.21 -10.29 0.50
N GLY A 268 12.10 -11.10 -0.10
CA GLY A 268 11.91 -11.67 -1.42
C GLY A 268 12.21 -10.71 -2.59
N LEU A 269 12.70 -9.51 -2.30
CA LEU A 269 13.01 -8.49 -3.32
C LEU A 269 14.39 -8.74 -3.93
N HIS A 270 14.43 -9.44 -5.06
CA HIS A 270 15.65 -9.71 -5.81
C HIS A 270 15.75 -8.78 -7.01
N ILE A 271 16.30 -7.58 -6.81
CA ILE A 271 16.54 -6.60 -7.87
C ILE A 271 17.96 -6.79 -8.40
N ARG A 272 18.07 -7.21 -9.66
CA ARG A 272 19.35 -7.46 -10.34
C ARG A 272 19.97 -6.14 -10.83
N ASP A 273 21.26 -5.95 -10.59
CA ASP A 273 22.06 -4.90 -11.24
C ASP A 273 22.83 -5.46 -12.46
N TYR A 274 23.32 -4.61 -13.36
CA TYR A 274 24.04 -5.06 -14.56
C TYR A 274 25.36 -5.77 -14.23
N GLU A 275 25.94 -5.46 -13.06
CA GLU A 275 27.18 -6.08 -12.55
C GLU A 275 26.94 -7.46 -11.94
N ASP A 276 25.68 -7.84 -11.67
CA ASP A 276 25.39 -9.14 -11.09
C ASP A 276 25.55 -10.25 -12.14
N PRO A 277 26.32 -11.32 -11.84
CA PRO A 277 26.55 -12.41 -12.78
C PRO A 277 25.23 -13.07 -13.16
N THR A 278 24.97 -13.18 -14.47
CA THR A 278 23.84 -13.98 -14.96
C THR A 278 24.09 -15.44 -14.58
N ALA A 279 23.05 -16.13 -14.09
CA ALA A 279 23.11 -17.53 -13.69
C ALA A 279 23.62 -18.48 -14.80
N THR A 280 23.75 -17.99 -16.04
CA THR A 280 24.33 -18.68 -17.20
C THR A 280 25.84 -18.94 -17.13
N ARG A 281 26.58 -18.43 -16.13
CA ARG A 281 28.04 -18.62 -16.04
C ARG A 281 28.51 -19.58 -14.93
N ARG A 282 27.62 -20.46 -14.43
CA ARG A 282 27.94 -21.42 -13.36
C ARG A 282 28.06 -22.90 -13.77
N THR A 283 28.01 -23.24 -15.07
CA THR A 283 27.94 -24.66 -15.49
C THR A 283 29.01 -25.13 -16.49
N GLU A 284 30.16 -24.44 -16.66
CA GLU A 284 31.20 -24.92 -17.60
C GLU A 284 32.60 -25.10 -17.02
N LYS A 285 32.84 -24.84 -15.73
CA LYS A 285 34.19 -24.97 -15.15
C LYS A 285 34.34 -25.88 -13.93
N SER A 286 33.35 -26.74 -13.68
CA SER A 286 33.39 -27.71 -12.56
C SER A 286 33.34 -29.19 -12.99
N SER A 287 33.24 -29.51 -14.29
CA SER A 287 33.15 -30.90 -14.77
C SER A 287 34.40 -31.41 -15.49
N ALA A 288 35.46 -30.61 -15.58
CA ALA A 288 36.72 -31.04 -16.20
C ALA A 288 37.87 -30.80 -15.21
N LEU A 289 38.04 -31.71 -14.25
CA LEU A 289 39.30 -32.11 -13.61
C LEU A 289 38.97 -33.08 -12.46
N GLY A 290 39.22 -34.38 -12.67
CA GLY A 290 39.39 -35.35 -11.58
C GLY A 290 38.40 -36.51 -11.55
N ALA A 291 38.38 -37.35 -12.59
CA ALA A 291 37.92 -38.74 -12.45
C ALA A 291 38.86 -39.64 -13.27
N SER A 292 40.03 -39.91 -12.72
CA SER A 292 40.91 -40.98 -13.16
C SER A 292 40.67 -42.21 -12.28
N ASP A 293 40.03 -43.20 -12.89
CA ASP A 293 40.46 -44.59 -12.95
C ASP A 293 40.86 -45.31 -11.64
N ASN A 294 40.11 -46.35 -11.28
CA ASN A 294 40.71 -47.66 -11.00
C ASN A 294 39.64 -48.77 -10.93
N GLY A 295 39.84 -49.78 -11.78
CA GLY A 295 38.99 -50.94 -11.96
C GLY A 295 39.09 -52.00 -10.85
N VAL A 296 38.15 -52.94 -10.97
CA VAL A 296 37.98 -54.16 -10.20
C VAL A 296 39.05 -55.20 -10.55
N VAL A 297 39.75 -55.78 -9.56
CA VAL A 297 40.25 -57.17 -9.58
C VAL A 297 40.29 -57.75 -8.15
N ASP A 298 39.82 -58.98 -8.06
CA ASP A 298 39.68 -59.90 -6.93
C ASP A 298 41.03 -60.50 -6.42
N SER A 299 41.12 -60.88 -5.14
CA SER A 299 41.80 -62.09 -4.59
C SER A 299 42.26 -62.02 -3.11
N HIS A 300 41.75 -63.00 -2.34
CA HIS A 300 42.35 -63.79 -1.24
C HIS A 300 43.00 -63.13 0.01
N HIS A 301 42.50 -63.47 1.22
CA HIS A 301 43.20 -64.34 2.20
C HIS A 301 42.39 -64.64 3.50
N HIS A 302 42.46 -65.89 3.96
CA HIS A 302 41.94 -66.46 5.22
C HIS A 302 42.78 -66.12 6.46
N ASN A 303 42.11 -65.95 7.62
CA ASN A 303 42.36 -66.56 8.96
C ASN A 303 41.29 -65.97 9.93
N GLY A 304 40.61 -66.61 10.88
CA GLY A 304 40.86 -67.79 11.72
C GLY A 304 40.00 -67.66 13.01
N THR A 305 39.15 -68.67 13.29
CA THR A 305 38.72 -69.22 14.61
C THR A 305 38.32 -68.33 15.80
N ASN A 306 37.09 -68.46 16.34
CA ASN A 306 36.77 -69.33 17.51
C ASN A 306 35.32 -69.24 18.09
N THR A 307 34.81 -70.43 18.47
CA THR A 307 33.94 -70.82 19.61
C THR A 307 32.45 -70.43 19.74
N ALA A 308 31.61 -71.44 19.50
CA ALA A 308 30.42 -71.97 20.20
C ALA A 308 29.78 -71.23 21.41
N VAL A 309 28.44 -71.28 21.50
CA VAL A 309 27.63 -71.84 22.62
C VAL A 309 26.17 -72.07 22.13
N ALA A 310 25.56 -73.18 22.57
CA ALA A 310 24.23 -73.68 22.24
C ALA A 310 23.11 -73.09 23.13
N GLY A 311 21.84 -73.23 22.71
CA GLY A 311 20.68 -73.04 23.60
C GLY A 311 19.30 -72.96 22.92
N ASP A 312 18.68 -74.14 22.73
CA ASP A 312 17.25 -74.52 22.82
C ASP A 312 16.05 -73.68 22.31
N ASN A 313 15.30 -74.34 21.40
CA ASN A 313 13.85 -74.60 21.36
C ASN A 313 12.86 -73.65 22.06
N VAL A 314 11.82 -73.19 21.32
CA VAL A 314 10.40 -73.59 21.52
C VAL A 314 9.58 -73.33 20.23
N THR A 315 8.84 -74.37 19.85
CA THR A 315 7.81 -74.47 18.78
C THR A 315 6.42 -74.02 19.24
N THR A 316 5.65 -73.37 18.36
CA THR A 316 4.17 -73.47 18.15
C THR A 316 3.79 -72.38 17.13
N GLY A 317 2.94 -72.53 16.11
CA GLY A 317 2.06 -73.56 15.60
C GLY A 317 1.42 -72.98 14.30
N ALA A 318 0.96 -73.86 13.42
CA ALA A 318 0.65 -73.65 11.99
C ALA A 318 -0.78 -73.05 11.74
N PRO A 319 -1.41 -73.19 10.55
CA PRO A 319 -1.15 -72.44 9.31
C PRO A 319 -2.43 -71.94 8.57
N THR A 320 -2.24 -71.42 7.34
CA THR A 320 -3.11 -71.43 6.14
C THR A 320 -4.40 -70.60 6.06
N SER A 321 -4.50 -69.80 4.97
CA SER A 321 -5.52 -69.88 3.90
C SER A 321 -5.58 -68.53 3.13
N THR A 322 -4.95 -68.40 1.97
CA THR A 322 -5.53 -68.47 0.60
C THR A 322 -6.80 -67.67 0.34
N GLY A 323 -6.73 -66.67 -0.56
CA GLY A 323 -7.91 -66.01 -1.11
C GLY A 323 -7.63 -64.74 -1.92
N THR A 324 -7.56 -64.90 -3.24
CA THR A 324 -7.35 -63.91 -4.32
C THR A 324 -8.46 -62.85 -4.50
N HIS A 325 -8.06 -61.63 -4.90
CA HIS A 325 -8.61 -60.62 -5.88
C HIS A 325 -10.08 -60.72 -6.41
N PRO A 326 -10.73 -59.64 -6.97
CA PRO A 326 -10.15 -58.48 -7.69
C PRO A 326 -10.83 -57.10 -7.49
N GLN A 327 -10.29 -56.13 -8.24
CA GLN A 327 -10.72 -54.73 -8.46
C GLN A 327 -12.15 -54.58 -8.99
N THR A 328 -12.79 -53.43 -8.68
CA THR A 328 -13.56 -52.65 -9.66
C THR A 328 -13.62 -51.15 -9.31
N THR A 329 -13.46 -50.39 -10.37
CA THR A 329 -13.65 -48.96 -10.63
C THR A 329 -15.05 -48.44 -10.27
N VAL A 330 -15.11 -47.19 -9.78
CA VAL A 330 -15.94 -46.08 -10.29
C VAL A 330 -15.12 -44.80 -10.13
#